data_AF-A0A7V7MQ20-F1
#
_entry.id   AF-A0A7V7MQ20-F1
#
_cell.length_a   1.000
_cell.length_b   1.000
_cell.length_c   1.000
_cell.angle_alpha   90.00
_cell.angle_beta   90.00
_cell.angle_gamma   90.00
#
_symmetry.space_group_name_H-M   'P 1'
#
loop_
_entity.id
_entity.type
_entity.pdbx_description
1 polymer ?
#
loop_
_entity_poly.entity_id
_entity_poly.type
_entity_poly.pdbx_seq_one_letter_code
_entity_poly.pdbx_strand_id
1 'polypeptide(L)'
;MGNRSHIGTFDNQPLQGNYQGNLADICPVGALTLKDFRFQARVWNTHSVPSTCTRCSRGCAVMVDAYRGRLVRIRPRYDAKVNRSWMCDFGRFQLQDLNLPGRLSGAIQEQQQGLRELPLEQALETAAENLRAEASQSFLLASNYATLEVGQALMELAKSLQTEAYFLKPSAWGGDGILRTDDPGPNSFGLQELGLKALAPDQARERLAAAEASLLVGEKLLPLLLQQDPTAGSTLPPIDTGRTAILVDTHLRSGFALTLPGLTWAETQGRVKNLDGHTRILRPALPGPDGVPQTHDLVQSLCARVRRDPDAHSTPNLQPSGMPV
;
A
#
# COMPACT_ATOMS: atom_id res chain seq x y z
N MET A 1 -26.75 -13.82 -43.46
CA MET A 1 -25.35 -13.62 -43.05
C MET A 1 -24.47 -14.57 -43.87
N GLY A 2 -23.35 -14.09 -44.42
CA GLY A 2 -22.44 -14.90 -45.25
C GLY A 2 -21.43 -15.70 -44.41
N ASN A 3 -20.99 -16.85 -44.91
CA ASN A 3 -20.03 -17.77 -44.28
C ASN A 3 -18.58 -17.25 -44.23
N ARG A 4 -18.31 -16.04 -44.71
CA ARG A 4 -16.99 -15.38 -44.76
C ARG A 4 -16.95 -14.04 -44.04
N SER A 5 -17.89 -13.80 -43.13
CA SER A 5 -17.91 -12.60 -42.31
C SER A 5 -16.76 -12.64 -41.30
N HIS A 6 -15.98 -11.57 -41.19
CA HIS A 6 -14.86 -11.46 -40.24
C HIS A 6 -15.00 -10.22 -39.38
N ILE A 7 -14.54 -10.32 -38.13
CA ILE A 7 -14.43 -9.21 -37.19
C ILE A 7 -12.95 -8.81 -37.17
N GLY A 8 -12.67 -7.54 -37.42
CA GLY A 8 -11.31 -6.99 -37.44
C GLY A 8 -11.31 -5.53 -37.03
N THR A 9 -10.13 -4.93 -36.99
CA THR A 9 -9.99 -3.48 -36.79
C THR A 9 -10.07 -2.75 -38.13
N PHE A 10 -10.48 -1.50 -38.09
CA PHE A 10 -10.50 -0.64 -39.28
C PHE A 10 -9.06 -0.37 -39.73
N ASP A 11 -8.78 -0.56 -41.02
CA ASP A 11 -7.46 -0.40 -41.65
C ASP A 11 -6.30 -1.10 -40.92
N ASN A 12 -6.56 -2.25 -40.28
CA ASN A 12 -5.60 -3.01 -39.47
C ASN A 12 -4.91 -2.17 -38.38
N GLN A 13 -5.53 -1.06 -37.95
CA GLN A 13 -4.96 -0.23 -36.90
C GLN A 13 -5.18 -0.88 -35.52
N PRO A 14 -4.25 -0.72 -34.57
CA PRO A 14 -4.47 -1.16 -33.20
C PRO A 14 -5.70 -0.45 -32.61
N LEU A 15 -6.45 -1.18 -31.78
CA LEU A 15 -7.49 -0.58 -30.97
C LEU A 15 -6.85 0.46 -30.02
N GLN A 16 -7.51 1.60 -29.88
CA GLN A 16 -7.08 2.70 -29.00
C GLN A 16 -8.17 2.95 -27.96
N GLY A 17 -7.79 3.25 -26.73
CA GLY A 17 -8.71 3.52 -25.63
C GLY A 17 -8.33 2.81 -24.33
N ASN A 18 -9.00 3.22 -23.25
CA ASN A 18 -8.67 2.83 -21.87
C ASN A 18 -9.51 1.65 -21.35
N TYR A 19 -10.26 0.94 -22.20
CA TYR A 19 -11.23 -0.10 -21.80
C TYR A 19 -11.23 -1.33 -22.72
N GLN A 20 -10.21 -1.50 -23.55
CA GLN A 20 -10.14 -2.57 -24.55
C GLN A 20 -10.04 -3.95 -23.91
N GLY A 21 -9.45 -4.05 -22.73
CA GLY A 21 -9.33 -5.31 -22.00
C GLY A 21 -10.69 -5.93 -21.64
N ASN A 22 -11.76 -5.14 -21.58
CA ASN A 22 -13.11 -5.66 -21.35
C ASN A 22 -13.63 -6.49 -22.54
N LEU A 23 -13.07 -6.34 -23.75
CA LEU A 23 -13.44 -7.18 -24.90
C LEU A 23 -13.17 -8.67 -24.64
N ALA A 24 -12.13 -8.98 -23.85
CA ALA A 24 -11.84 -10.35 -23.45
C ALA A 24 -12.90 -10.94 -22.51
N ASP A 25 -13.62 -10.10 -21.75
CA ASP A 25 -14.70 -10.55 -20.87
C ASP A 25 -16.05 -10.65 -21.60
N ILE A 26 -16.24 -9.89 -22.68
CA ILE A 26 -17.45 -9.92 -23.50
C ILE A 26 -17.42 -11.09 -24.50
N CYS A 27 -16.24 -11.49 -24.96
CA CYS A 27 -16.09 -12.50 -26.00
C CYS A 27 -16.55 -13.89 -25.50
N PRO A 28 -17.61 -14.48 -26.09
CA PRO A 28 -18.19 -15.73 -25.58
C PRO A 28 -17.36 -16.98 -25.93
N VAL A 29 -16.41 -16.86 -26.88
CA VAL A 29 -15.72 -18.01 -27.51
C VAL A 29 -14.21 -18.01 -27.28
N GLY A 30 -13.66 -17.02 -26.57
CA GLY A 30 -12.21 -16.90 -26.36
C GLY A 30 -11.40 -16.54 -27.60
N ALA A 31 -12.04 -15.95 -28.62
CA ALA A 31 -11.34 -15.36 -29.77
C ALA A 31 -10.55 -14.11 -29.36
N LEU A 32 -11.08 -13.33 -28.41
CA LEU A 32 -10.40 -12.19 -27.80
C LEU A 32 -9.98 -12.58 -26.38
N THR A 33 -8.68 -12.54 -26.10
CA THR A 33 -8.12 -12.91 -24.79
C THR A 33 -7.09 -11.89 -24.35
N LEU A 34 -6.89 -11.78 -23.04
CA LEU A 34 -5.84 -10.92 -22.48
C LEU A 34 -4.47 -11.55 -22.79
N LYS A 35 -3.63 -10.82 -23.53
CA LYS A 35 -2.27 -11.26 -23.89
C LYS A 35 -1.48 -11.70 -22.65
N ASP A 36 -1.56 -10.92 -21.58
CA ASP A 36 -0.80 -11.17 -20.35
C ASP A 36 -1.24 -12.46 -19.65
N PHE A 37 -2.53 -12.81 -19.68
CA PHE A 37 -3.01 -14.04 -19.04
C PHE A 37 -2.93 -15.28 -19.96
N ARG A 38 -2.89 -15.06 -21.28
CA ARG A 38 -2.96 -16.15 -22.26
C ARG A 38 -1.84 -17.16 -22.00
N PHE A 39 -2.23 -18.41 -21.80
CA PHE A 39 -1.36 -19.55 -21.49
C PHE A 39 -0.63 -19.52 -20.13
N GLN A 40 -0.89 -18.54 -19.26
CA GLN A 40 -0.32 -18.55 -17.90
C GLN A 40 -0.97 -19.60 -16.99
N ALA A 41 -2.29 -19.71 -17.03
CA ALA A 41 -3.05 -20.65 -16.21
C ALA A 41 -4.37 -21.07 -16.89
N ARG A 42 -4.92 -22.20 -16.45
CA ARG A 42 -6.32 -22.57 -16.72
C ARG A 42 -7.21 -21.96 -15.64
N VAL A 43 -8.44 -21.60 -15.99
CA VAL A 43 -9.37 -20.92 -15.07
C VAL A 43 -9.72 -21.76 -13.83
N TRP A 44 -9.74 -23.08 -13.93
CA TRP A 44 -9.97 -23.98 -12.79
C TRP A 44 -8.72 -24.21 -11.93
N ASN A 45 -7.54 -23.78 -12.39
CA ASN A 45 -6.29 -23.86 -11.61
C ASN A 45 -6.05 -22.58 -10.79
N THR A 46 -6.76 -21.49 -11.06
CA THR A 46 -6.56 -20.21 -10.39
C THR A 46 -7.37 -20.11 -9.10
N HIS A 47 -6.75 -19.62 -8.04
CA HIS A 47 -7.45 -19.16 -6.85
C HIS A 47 -7.99 -17.74 -7.09
N SER A 48 -9.31 -17.57 -7.07
CA SER A 48 -9.96 -16.30 -7.43
C SER A 48 -10.59 -15.65 -6.19
N VAL A 49 -10.16 -14.43 -5.86
CA VAL A 49 -10.64 -13.70 -4.68
C VAL A 49 -11.38 -12.41 -5.08
N PRO A 50 -12.58 -12.15 -4.54
CA PRO A 50 -13.25 -10.88 -4.75
C PRO A 50 -12.58 -9.77 -3.92
N SER A 51 -12.06 -8.74 -4.58
CA SER A 51 -11.37 -7.61 -3.94
C SER A 51 -11.77 -6.27 -4.58
N THR A 52 -10.99 -5.23 -4.29
CA THR A 52 -11.18 -3.87 -4.81
C THR A 52 -9.93 -3.42 -5.55
N CYS A 53 -10.10 -2.83 -6.74
CA CYS A 53 -9.00 -2.23 -7.47
C CYS A 53 -8.49 -1.00 -6.72
N THR A 54 -7.20 -0.99 -6.39
CA THR A 54 -6.55 0.13 -5.68
C THR A 54 -5.96 1.19 -6.59
N ARG A 55 -6.15 1.07 -7.90
CA ARG A 55 -5.39 1.88 -8.85
C ARG A 55 -5.81 3.34 -8.92
N CYS A 56 -7.04 3.66 -8.56
CA CYS A 56 -7.53 5.04 -8.49
C CYS A 56 -8.63 5.13 -7.44
N SER A 57 -9.06 6.35 -7.15
CA SER A 57 -10.09 6.62 -6.15
C SER A 57 -11.48 6.06 -6.46
N ARG A 58 -11.71 5.50 -7.67
CA ARG A 58 -12.98 4.85 -8.01
C ARG A 58 -13.26 3.61 -7.18
N GLY A 59 -12.23 2.80 -6.88
CA GLY A 59 -12.40 1.56 -6.12
C GLY A 59 -13.30 0.51 -6.80
N CYS A 60 -13.07 0.24 -8.09
CA CYS A 60 -13.85 -0.74 -8.85
C CYS A 60 -13.85 -2.13 -8.19
N ALA A 61 -14.99 -2.82 -8.21
CA ALA A 61 -15.08 -4.21 -7.78
C ALA A 61 -14.35 -5.12 -8.77
N VAL A 62 -13.48 -5.98 -8.26
CA VAL A 62 -12.68 -6.90 -9.09
C VAL A 62 -12.66 -8.32 -8.53
N MET A 63 -12.35 -9.27 -9.41
CA MET A 63 -11.83 -10.59 -9.07
C MET A 63 -10.33 -10.58 -9.34
N VAL A 64 -9.54 -11.00 -8.35
CA VAL A 64 -8.09 -11.14 -8.45
C VAL A 64 -7.78 -12.63 -8.48
N ASP A 65 -7.17 -13.08 -9.58
CA ASP A 65 -6.84 -14.47 -9.80
C ASP A 65 -5.34 -14.69 -9.55
N ALA A 66 -5.02 -15.62 -8.65
CA ALA A 66 -3.67 -16.04 -8.31
C ALA A 66 -3.40 -17.49 -8.75
N TYR A 67 -2.17 -17.78 -9.15
CA TYR A 67 -1.71 -19.11 -9.51
C TYR A 67 -0.23 -19.28 -9.15
N ARG A 68 0.10 -20.38 -8.46
CA ARG A 68 1.48 -20.70 -8.02
C ARG A 68 2.19 -19.53 -7.32
N GLY A 69 1.50 -18.90 -6.37
CA GLY A 69 2.06 -17.81 -5.55
C GLY A 69 2.23 -16.48 -6.29
N ARG A 70 1.62 -16.31 -7.47
CA ARG A 70 1.69 -15.07 -8.25
C ARG A 70 0.32 -14.63 -8.72
N LEU A 71 0.12 -13.32 -8.85
CA LEU A 71 -1.09 -12.78 -9.48
C LEU A 71 -0.98 -12.93 -10.99
N VAL A 72 -2.00 -13.49 -11.61
CA VAL A 72 -2.00 -13.78 -13.06
C VAL A 72 -3.05 -12.99 -13.82
N ARG A 73 -4.12 -12.53 -13.15
CA ARG A 73 -5.22 -11.82 -13.82
C ARG A 73 -6.05 -11.00 -12.85
N ILE A 74 -6.49 -9.82 -13.29
CA ILE A 74 -7.56 -9.03 -12.65
C ILE A 74 -8.72 -8.93 -13.65
N ARG A 75 -9.93 -9.16 -13.17
CA ARG A 75 -11.16 -9.03 -13.95
C ARG A 75 -12.18 -8.17 -13.21
N PRO A 76 -13.08 -7.48 -13.92
CA PRO A 76 -14.15 -6.73 -13.28
C PRO A 76 -15.11 -7.72 -12.62
N ARG A 77 -15.67 -7.31 -11.48
CA ARG A 77 -16.78 -7.99 -10.81
C ARG A 77 -17.98 -7.06 -10.83
N TYR A 78 -19.17 -7.61 -11.04
CA TYR A 78 -20.39 -6.83 -11.08
C TYR A 78 -20.60 -6.05 -9.77
N ASP A 79 -20.71 -4.73 -9.89
CA ASP A 79 -21.11 -3.83 -8.80
C ASP A 79 -21.96 -2.68 -9.35
N ALA A 80 -23.26 -2.72 -9.08
CA ALA A 80 -24.22 -1.75 -9.59
C ALA A 80 -23.92 -0.30 -9.17
N LYS A 81 -23.21 -0.09 -8.06
CA LYS A 81 -22.94 1.25 -7.52
C LYS A 81 -21.70 1.91 -8.12
N VAL A 82 -20.71 1.12 -8.55
CA VAL A 82 -19.38 1.66 -8.93
C VAL A 82 -19.07 1.45 -10.40
N ASN A 83 -18.94 0.20 -10.84
CA ASN A 83 -18.35 -0.12 -12.14
C ASN A 83 -19.21 -1.03 -13.02
N ARG A 84 -20.38 -1.47 -12.55
CA ARG A 84 -21.18 -2.53 -13.18
C ARG A 84 -20.24 -3.69 -13.53
N SER A 85 -20.13 -4.08 -14.80
CA SER A 85 -19.24 -5.16 -15.26
C SER A 85 -17.92 -4.68 -15.89
N TRP A 86 -17.55 -3.42 -15.71
CA TRP A 86 -16.45 -2.79 -16.45
C TRP A 86 -15.26 -2.45 -15.55
N MET A 87 -14.07 -2.34 -16.13
CA MET A 87 -12.89 -1.74 -15.47
C MET A 87 -11.97 -1.10 -16.51
N CYS A 88 -11.21 -0.08 -16.13
CA CYS A 88 -10.21 0.50 -17.01
C CYS A 88 -9.00 -0.43 -17.19
N ASP A 89 -8.32 -0.29 -18.32
CA ASP A 89 -7.14 -1.06 -18.70
C ASP A 89 -5.97 -0.77 -17.74
N PHE A 90 -5.90 0.46 -17.22
CA PHE A 90 -4.91 0.85 -16.20
C PHE A 90 -4.98 -0.03 -14.95
N GLY A 91 -6.19 -0.27 -14.42
CA GLY A 91 -6.39 -1.16 -13.28
C GLY A 91 -6.27 -2.65 -13.63
N ARG A 92 -6.42 -3.02 -14.91
CA ARG A 92 -6.45 -4.42 -15.37
C ARG A 92 -5.06 -4.99 -15.59
N PHE A 93 -4.18 -4.22 -16.24
CA PHE A 93 -2.90 -4.73 -16.74
C PHE A 93 -1.72 -4.46 -15.78
N GLN A 94 -1.91 -3.64 -14.76
CA GLN A 94 -0.84 -3.30 -13.82
C GLN A 94 -0.74 -4.30 -12.67
N LEU A 95 -0.22 -5.48 -13.01
CA LEU A 95 0.06 -6.59 -12.10
C LEU A 95 1.55 -6.79 -11.80
N GLN A 96 2.43 -6.12 -12.55
CA GLN A 96 3.86 -6.41 -12.56
C GLN A 96 4.52 -6.03 -11.24
N ASP A 97 4.15 -4.88 -10.67
CA ASP A 97 4.63 -4.36 -9.40
C ASP A 97 4.31 -5.28 -8.20
N LEU A 98 3.21 -6.05 -8.30
CA LEU A 98 2.77 -6.99 -7.26
C LEU A 98 3.49 -8.33 -7.30
N ASN A 99 4.15 -8.63 -8.43
CA ASN A 99 4.90 -9.86 -8.63
C ASN A 99 6.41 -9.63 -8.62
N LEU A 100 6.87 -8.45 -8.18
CA LEU A 100 8.29 -8.15 -8.07
C LEU A 100 8.96 -9.07 -7.04
N PRO A 101 10.17 -9.58 -7.33
CA PRO A 101 10.95 -10.31 -6.35
C PRO A 101 11.53 -9.36 -5.30
N GLY A 102 12.10 -9.91 -4.23
CA GLY A 102 12.88 -9.13 -3.26
C GLY A 102 12.07 -8.50 -2.13
N ARG A 103 10.84 -8.99 -1.90
CA ARG A 103 9.99 -8.60 -0.78
C ARG A 103 10.72 -8.61 0.55
N LEU A 104 10.44 -7.60 1.37
CA LEU A 104 10.89 -7.55 2.75
C LEU A 104 10.13 -8.60 3.56
N SER A 105 10.85 -9.54 4.16
CA SER A 105 10.33 -10.49 5.15
C SER A 105 10.74 -10.15 6.58
N GLY A 106 11.55 -9.10 6.76
CA GLY A 106 12.07 -8.65 8.05
C GLY A 106 12.39 -7.16 8.00
N ALA A 107 12.69 -6.60 9.17
CA ALA A 107 13.11 -5.21 9.27
C ALA A 107 14.58 -5.04 8.87
N ILE A 108 14.90 -3.86 8.36
CA ILE A 108 16.26 -3.48 7.95
C ILE A 108 16.63 -2.18 8.67
N GLN A 109 17.80 -2.14 9.28
CA GLN A 109 18.40 -0.94 9.86
C GLN A 109 19.59 -0.51 9.01
N GLU A 110 19.68 0.78 8.72
CA GLU A 110 20.82 1.38 8.05
C GLU A 110 21.89 1.76 9.09
N GLN A 111 23.12 1.28 8.89
CA GLN A 111 24.27 1.53 9.75
C GLN A 111 25.43 2.06 8.91
N GLN A 112 26.45 2.64 9.57
CA GLN A 112 27.64 3.15 8.87
C GLN A 112 28.36 2.07 8.03
N GLN A 113 28.29 0.81 8.46
CA GLN A 113 28.93 -0.34 7.78
C GLN A 113 28.01 -1.03 6.75
N GLY A 114 26.79 -0.52 6.54
CA GLY A 114 25.83 -1.05 5.58
C GLY A 114 24.46 -1.39 6.19
N LEU A 115 23.71 -2.22 5.49
CA LEU A 115 22.36 -2.64 5.89
C LEU A 115 22.43 -3.86 6.81
N ARG A 116 21.66 -3.82 7.90
CA ARG A 116 21.55 -4.93 8.87
C ARG A 116 20.09 -5.36 9.00
N GLU A 117 19.82 -6.65 8.79
CA GLU A 117 18.53 -7.25 9.14
C GLU A 117 18.42 -7.43 10.66
N LEU A 118 17.23 -7.17 11.20
CA LEU A 118 16.94 -7.31 12.63
C LEU A 118 15.54 -7.88 12.88
N PRO A 119 15.33 -8.56 14.02
CA PRO A 119 14.01 -9.03 14.41
C PRO A 119 12.99 -7.89 14.46
N LEU A 120 11.77 -8.16 14.00
CA LEU A 120 10.70 -7.15 13.91
C LEU A 120 10.42 -6.48 15.27
N GLU A 121 10.40 -7.26 16.35
CA GLU A 121 10.17 -6.74 17.71
C GLU A 121 11.24 -5.72 18.14
N GLN A 122 12.51 -5.97 17.80
CA GLN A 122 13.61 -5.04 18.09
C GLN A 122 13.49 -3.79 17.24
N ALA A 123 13.14 -3.93 15.96
CA ALA A 123 12.92 -2.81 15.07
C ALA A 123 11.77 -1.90 15.55
N LEU A 124 10.67 -2.49 16.00
CA LEU A 124 9.53 -1.77 16.56
C LEU A 124 9.90 -1.01 17.85
N GLU A 125 10.78 -1.57 18.69
CA GLU A 125 11.25 -0.86 19.89
C GLU A 125 12.13 0.34 19.52
N THR A 126 13.13 0.15 18.67
CA THR A 126 13.99 1.24 18.16
C THR A 126 13.16 2.34 17.49
N ALA A 127 12.18 1.96 16.66
CA ALA A 127 11.28 2.91 16.02
C ALA A 127 10.46 3.72 17.03
N ALA A 128 9.91 3.05 18.04
CA ALA A 128 9.12 3.70 19.08
C ALA A 128 9.96 4.63 19.96
N GLU A 129 11.19 4.24 20.30
CA GLU A 129 12.15 5.09 21.03
C GLU A 129 12.47 6.37 20.26
N ASN A 130 12.80 6.25 18.96
CA ASN A 130 13.10 7.39 18.11
C ASN A 130 11.91 8.35 17.98
N LEU A 131 10.70 7.81 17.77
CA LEU A 131 9.48 8.63 17.71
C LEU A 131 9.16 9.29 19.05
N ARG A 132 9.39 8.58 20.18
CA ARG A 132 9.12 9.12 21.53
C ARG A 132 10.09 10.23 21.90
N ALA A 133 11.38 10.07 21.59
CA ALA A 133 12.43 11.06 21.87
C ALA A 133 12.11 12.40 21.19
N GLU A 134 11.55 12.35 19.98
CA GLU A 134 11.26 13.51 19.16
C GLU A 134 9.75 13.72 18.96
N ALA A 135 8.93 13.39 19.96
CA ALA A 135 7.47 13.33 19.83
C ALA A 135 6.85 14.64 19.28
N SER A 136 7.28 15.79 19.81
CA SER A 136 6.80 17.12 19.39
C SER A 136 7.26 17.55 17.99
N GLN A 137 8.29 16.89 17.44
CA GLN A 137 8.88 17.15 16.13
C GLN A 137 8.71 15.95 15.18
N SER A 138 7.81 15.03 15.53
CA SER A 138 7.53 13.84 14.75
C SER A 138 6.58 14.12 13.59
N PHE A 139 6.93 13.64 12.40
CA PHE A 139 6.11 13.72 11.20
C PHE A 139 5.55 12.34 10.82
N LEU A 140 4.22 12.23 10.75
CA LEU A 140 3.52 10.99 10.44
C LEU A 140 2.80 11.13 9.09
N LEU A 141 3.20 10.33 8.09
CA LEU A 141 2.66 10.41 6.73
C LEU A 141 2.21 9.04 6.22
N ALA A 142 0.94 8.92 5.88
CA ALA A 142 0.38 7.77 5.19
C ALA A 142 0.33 7.97 3.67
N SER A 143 0.46 6.88 2.93
CA SER A 143 0.04 6.81 1.52
C SER A 143 -1.48 6.95 1.39
N ASN A 144 -1.97 7.54 0.30
CA ASN A 144 -3.40 7.49 -0.04
C ASN A 144 -3.90 6.08 -0.42
N TYR A 145 -2.99 5.08 -0.46
CA TYR A 145 -3.28 3.65 -0.55
C TYR A 145 -3.52 2.98 0.80
N ALA A 146 -3.14 3.63 1.91
CA ALA A 146 -3.33 3.07 3.24
C ALA A 146 -4.81 2.76 3.50
N THR A 147 -5.09 1.66 4.19
CA THR A 147 -6.45 1.31 4.58
C THR A 147 -6.96 2.23 5.69
N LEU A 148 -8.28 2.19 5.94
CA LEU A 148 -8.88 2.89 7.07
C LEU A 148 -8.30 2.42 8.40
N GLU A 149 -7.97 1.13 8.53
CA GLU A 149 -7.33 0.57 9.72
C GLU A 149 -5.93 1.17 9.95
N VAL A 150 -5.12 1.32 8.89
CA VAL A 150 -3.81 1.99 8.98
C VAL A 150 -4.00 3.47 9.35
N GLY A 151 -4.96 4.15 8.74
CA GLY A 151 -5.27 5.55 9.07
C GLY A 151 -5.70 5.73 10.53
N GLN A 152 -6.56 4.84 11.05
CA GLN A 152 -6.99 4.84 12.46
C GLN A 152 -5.81 4.62 13.41
N ALA A 153 -4.98 3.61 13.15
CA ALA A 153 -3.78 3.34 13.94
C ALA A 153 -2.82 4.53 13.93
N LEU A 154 -2.65 5.20 12.78
CA LEU A 154 -1.79 6.38 12.66
C LEU A 154 -2.35 7.58 13.45
N MET A 155 -3.67 7.79 13.45
CA MET A 155 -4.32 8.82 14.27
C MET A 155 -4.15 8.55 15.78
N GLU A 156 -4.20 7.29 16.20
CA GLU A 156 -3.93 6.92 17.61
C GLU A 156 -2.47 7.15 18.01
N LEU A 157 -1.54 6.84 17.11
CA LEU A 157 -0.11 7.13 17.30
C LEU A 157 0.11 8.64 17.38
N ALA A 158 -0.49 9.42 16.48
CA ALA A 158 -0.41 10.88 16.47
C ALA A 158 -0.89 11.50 17.79
N LYS A 159 -2.02 11.04 18.31
CA LYS A 159 -2.53 11.44 19.64
C LYS A 159 -1.54 11.13 20.77
N SER A 160 -0.86 9.98 20.69
CA SER A 160 0.10 9.55 21.71
C SER A 160 1.37 10.39 21.69
N LEU A 161 1.79 10.83 20.50
CA LEU A 161 2.95 11.72 20.30
C LEU A 161 2.58 13.20 20.40
N GLN A 162 1.30 13.53 20.58
CA GLN A 162 0.78 14.91 20.56
C GLN A 162 1.13 15.67 19.26
N THR A 163 1.17 14.94 18.14
CA THR A 163 1.41 15.48 16.79
C THR A 163 0.21 15.25 15.88
N GLU A 164 0.30 15.74 14.65
CA GLU A 164 -0.72 15.56 13.62
C GLU A 164 -0.36 14.40 12.68
N ALA A 165 -1.38 13.69 12.19
CA ALA A 165 -1.21 12.70 11.14
C ALA A 165 -1.64 13.27 9.78
N TYR A 166 -0.86 12.93 8.77
CA TYR A 166 -1.05 13.39 7.41
C TYR A 166 -1.21 12.21 6.46
N PHE A 167 -1.82 12.45 5.31
CA PHE A 167 -1.71 11.57 4.16
C PHE A 167 -1.25 12.33 2.93
N LEU A 168 -0.48 11.65 2.09
CA LEU A 168 -0.02 12.21 0.83
C LEU A 168 -1.21 12.30 -0.14
N LYS A 169 -1.54 13.51 -0.57
CA LYS A 169 -2.44 13.76 -1.69
C LYS A 169 -1.61 13.98 -2.95
N PRO A 170 -1.45 12.95 -3.81
CA PRO A 170 -0.62 13.06 -5.00
C PRO A 170 -1.23 14.02 -6.03
N SER A 171 -0.38 14.49 -6.94
CA SER A 171 -0.81 15.23 -8.13
C SER A 171 -1.82 14.41 -8.93
N ALA A 172 -2.86 15.07 -9.43
CA ALA A 172 -3.84 14.45 -10.28
C ALA A 172 -3.17 13.89 -11.55
N TRP A 173 -3.51 12.66 -11.92
CA TRP A 173 -3.31 12.21 -13.29
C TRP A 173 -4.54 12.51 -14.14
N GLY A 174 -4.43 12.53 -15.45
CA GLY A 174 -5.60 12.73 -16.32
C GLY A 174 -6.58 11.56 -16.22
N GLY A 175 -7.74 11.78 -15.60
CA GLY A 175 -8.90 10.91 -15.62
C GLY A 175 -9.63 10.97 -16.96
N ASP A 176 -10.57 10.06 -17.16
CA ASP A 176 -11.30 9.91 -18.43
C ASP A 176 -12.79 10.27 -18.36
N GLY A 177 -13.26 10.74 -17.21
CA GLY A 177 -14.67 11.05 -16.98
C GLY A 177 -15.59 9.82 -16.95
N ILE A 178 -15.07 8.60 -17.03
CA ILE A 178 -15.82 7.34 -17.04
C ILE A 178 -15.57 6.57 -15.73
N LEU A 179 -14.55 5.71 -15.69
CA LEU A 179 -14.17 4.93 -14.50
C LEU A 179 -12.79 5.30 -13.96
N ARG A 180 -11.89 5.83 -14.79
CA ARG A 180 -10.56 6.27 -14.33
C ARG A 180 -10.67 7.69 -13.81
N THR A 181 -10.42 7.85 -12.52
CA THR A 181 -10.53 9.12 -11.80
C THR A 181 -9.19 9.80 -11.72
N ASP A 182 -9.15 11.10 -11.44
CA ASP A 182 -7.91 11.88 -11.36
C ASP A 182 -7.00 11.55 -10.18
N ASP A 183 -7.56 11.03 -9.08
CA ASP A 183 -6.81 10.69 -7.88
C ASP A 183 -6.21 9.27 -8.00
N PRO A 184 -4.87 9.13 -8.03
CA PRO A 184 -4.17 7.87 -8.22
C PRO A 184 -4.04 7.04 -6.94
N GLY A 185 -5.06 7.00 -6.08
CA GLY A 185 -5.13 6.06 -4.96
C GLY A 185 -6.56 5.86 -4.43
N PRO A 186 -6.82 4.75 -3.74
CA PRO A 186 -8.18 4.30 -3.46
C PRO A 186 -8.85 4.95 -2.25
N ASN A 187 -8.09 5.64 -1.38
CA ASN A 187 -8.57 5.95 -0.03
C ASN A 187 -8.37 7.40 0.42
N SER A 188 -8.05 8.34 -0.47
CA SER A 188 -7.91 9.75 -0.09
C SER A 188 -9.15 10.29 0.64
N PHE A 189 -10.35 9.96 0.15
CA PHE A 189 -11.61 10.36 0.79
C PHE A 189 -11.74 9.79 2.20
N GLY A 190 -11.45 8.49 2.36
CA GLY A 190 -11.54 7.82 3.65
C GLY A 190 -10.55 8.32 4.69
N LEU A 191 -9.30 8.58 4.28
CA LEU A 191 -8.27 9.13 5.19
C LEU A 191 -8.61 10.56 5.62
N GLN A 192 -9.12 11.38 4.71
CA GLN A 192 -9.59 12.73 5.04
C GLN A 192 -10.78 12.68 6.01
N GLU A 193 -11.75 11.78 5.80
CA GLU A 193 -12.89 11.61 6.70
C GLU A 193 -12.48 11.12 8.10
N LEU A 194 -11.44 10.29 8.20
CA LEU A 194 -10.86 9.88 9.49
C LEU A 194 -10.16 11.03 10.24
N GLY A 195 -9.89 12.15 9.57
CA GLY A 195 -9.26 13.33 10.14
C GLY A 195 -7.77 13.49 9.84
N LEU A 196 -7.18 12.65 8.98
CA LEU A 196 -5.81 12.88 8.51
C LEU A 196 -5.79 14.09 7.58
N LYS A 197 -4.77 14.94 7.73
CA LYS A 197 -4.62 16.14 6.90
C LYS A 197 -3.95 15.80 5.58
N ALA A 198 -4.51 16.29 4.48
CA ALA A 198 -3.92 16.13 3.15
C ALA A 198 -2.67 17.01 2.98
N LEU A 199 -1.60 16.47 2.40
CA LEU A 199 -0.43 17.23 1.97
C LEU A 199 -0.13 16.98 0.50
N ALA A 200 0.16 18.06 -0.24
CA ALA A 200 0.74 17.95 -1.56
C ALA A 200 2.19 17.40 -1.47
N PRO A 201 2.73 16.78 -2.54
CA PRO A 201 4.09 16.20 -2.50
C PRO A 201 5.18 17.17 -2.05
N ASP A 202 5.15 18.41 -2.53
CA ASP A 202 6.18 19.41 -2.20
C ASP A 202 6.14 19.78 -0.71
N GLN A 203 4.94 19.96 -0.15
CA GLN A 203 4.74 20.25 1.27
C GLN A 203 5.12 19.06 2.17
N ALA A 204 4.84 17.83 1.71
CA ALA A 204 5.21 16.62 2.42
C ALA A 204 6.74 16.44 2.47
N ARG A 205 7.46 16.77 1.37
CA ARG A 205 8.93 16.74 1.35
C ARG A 205 9.55 17.80 2.26
N GLU A 206 9.02 19.02 2.26
CA GLU A 206 9.50 20.09 3.14
C GLU A 206 9.35 19.72 4.62
N ARG A 207 8.20 19.14 4.99
CA ARG A 207 7.98 18.63 6.35
C ARG A 207 8.86 17.43 6.70
N LEU A 208 9.07 16.51 5.77
CA LEU A 208 9.94 15.36 5.97
C LEU A 208 11.39 15.80 6.23
N ALA A 209 11.92 16.74 5.45
CA ALA A 209 13.27 17.27 5.62
C ALA A 209 13.45 18.03 6.94
N ALA A 210 12.39 18.71 7.42
CA ALA A 210 12.41 19.47 8.66
C ALA A 210 12.14 18.63 9.93
N ALA A 211 11.75 17.36 9.79
CA ALA A 211 11.38 16.51 10.91
C ALA A 211 12.59 15.85 11.58
N GLU A 212 12.58 15.83 12.91
CA GLU A 212 13.60 15.13 13.71
C GLU A 212 13.37 13.61 13.69
N ALA A 213 12.10 13.20 13.71
CA ALA A 213 11.68 11.81 13.50
C ALA A 213 10.50 11.73 12.53
N SER A 214 10.49 10.74 11.64
CA SER A 214 9.40 10.54 10.67
C SER A 214 8.96 9.09 10.60
N LEU A 215 7.65 8.86 10.46
CA LEU A 215 7.08 7.56 10.09
C LEU A 215 6.32 7.69 8.76
N LEU A 216 6.83 7.02 7.74
CA LEU A 216 6.25 6.95 6.40
C LEU A 216 5.59 5.57 6.22
N VAL A 217 4.27 5.52 6.02
CA VAL A 217 3.52 4.26 6.01
C VAL A 217 2.66 4.05 4.77
N GLY A 218 2.75 2.85 4.21
CA GLY A 218 1.86 2.35 3.15
C GLY A 218 2.52 2.29 1.78
N GLU A 219 1.98 1.43 0.91
CA GLU A 219 2.56 1.18 -0.40
C GLU A 219 2.54 2.44 -1.29
N LYS A 220 3.50 2.50 -2.22
CA LYS A 220 3.63 3.54 -3.26
C LYS A 220 3.84 4.95 -2.73
N LEU A 221 4.08 5.12 -1.44
CA LEU A 221 4.26 6.44 -0.82
C LEU A 221 5.41 7.22 -1.45
N LEU A 222 6.60 6.61 -1.54
CA LEU A 222 7.79 7.31 -2.01
C LEU A 222 7.78 7.68 -3.50
N PRO A 223 7.39 6.79 -4.43
CA PRO A 223 7.21 7.19 -5.82
C PRO A 223 6.25 8.38 -5.97
N LEU A 224 5.13 8.37 -5.24
CA LEU A 224 4.16 9.46 -5.28
C LEU A 224 4.71 10.75 -4.67
N LEU A 225 5.49 10.65 -3.58
CA LEU A 225 6.15 11.78 -2.93
C LEU A 225 7.17 12.45 -3.87
N LEU A 226 7.86 11.63 -4.66
CA LEU A 226 8.83 12.07 -5.66
C LEU A 226 8.21 12.43 -7.02
N GLN A 227 6.87 12.37 -7.12
CA GLN A 227 6.14 12.62 -8.36
C GLN A 227 6.61 11.73 -9.53
N GLN A 228 6.99 10.50 -9.20
CA GLN A 228 7.35 9.45 -10.15
C GLN A 228 6.17 8.51 -10.37
N ASP A 229 6.21 7.76 -11.47
CA ASP A 229 5.20 6.73 -11.74
C ASP A 229 5.27 5.67 -10.62
N PRO A 230 4.20 5.49 -9.80
CA PRO A 230 4.18 4.52 -8.70
C PRO A 230 4.19 3.06 -9.15
N THR A 231 4.28 2.84 -10.45
CA THR A 231 4.30 1.55 -11.12
C THR A 231 5.66 1.26 -11.78
N ALA A 232 6.52 2.28 -11.87
CA ALA A 232 7.90 2.15 -12.33
C ALA A 232 8.79 1.58 -11.20
N GLY A 233 9.87 0.88 -11.59
CA GLY A 233 10.71 0.07 -10.70
C GLY A 233 11.43 0.80 -9.57
N SER A 234 12.18 0.02 -8.79
CA SER A 234 12.65 0.31 -7.42
C SER A 234 13.78 1.33 -7.24
N THR A 235 14.27 1.96 -8.31
CA THR A 235 15.36 2.94 -8.19
C THR A 235 14.77 4.32 -7.99
N LEU A 236 14.65 4.74 -6.74
CA LEU A 236 14.24 6.08 -6.37
C LEU A 236 15.48 6.97 -6.18
N PRO A 237 15.43 8.25 -6.59
CA PRO A 237 16.47 9.22 -6.21
C PRO A 237 16.55 9.35 -4.68
N PRO A 238 17.70 9.78 -4.13
CA PRO A 238 17.83 10.07 -2.71
C PRO A 238 16.75 11.06 -2.24
N ILE A 239 16.23 10.80 -1.05
CA ILE A 239 15.24 11.65 -0.39
C ILE A 239 15.91 12.25 0.83
N ASP A 240 15.76 13.55 1.01
CA ASP A 240 16.12 14.19 2.27
C ASP A 240 15.09 13.80 3.33
N THR A 241 15.50 12.94 4.25
CA THR A 241 14.65 12.29 5.24
C THR A 241 14.74 12.94 6.63
N GLY A 242 15.42 14.08 6.74
CA GLY A 242 15.70 14.71 8.02
C GLY A 242 16.69 13.88 8.85
N ARG A 243 16.50 13.82 10.17
CA ARG A 243 17.41 13.08 11.07
C ARG A 243 17.10 11.58 11.11
N THR A 244 15.91 11.21 11.55
CA THR A 244 15.53 9.79 11.70
C THR A 244 14.23 9.49 10.96
N ALA A 245 14.31 8.77 9.84
CA ALA A 245 13.12 8.32 9.12
C ALA A 245 12.93 6.80 9.20
N ILE A 246 11.71 6.41 9.56
CA ILE A 246 11.21 5.05 9.59
C ILE A 246 10.26 4.88 8.42
N LEU A 247 10.51 3.87 7.58
CA LEU A 247 9.68 3.55 6.43
C LEU A 247 8.97 2.21 6.63
N VAL A 248 7.69 2.13 6.31
CA VAL A 248 6.99 0.86 6.09
C VAL A 248 6.79 0.68 4.58
N ASP A 249 7.57 -0.22 3.98
CA ASP A 249 7.54 -0.48 2.53
C ASP A 249 7.58 -1.98 2.22
N THR A 250 7.33 -2.33 0.96
CA THR A 250 7.23 -3.72 0.50
C THR A 250 8.53 -4.25 -0.09
N HIS A 251 9.40 -3.38 -0.62
CA HIS A 251 10.59 -3.75 -1.39
C HIS A 251 11.82 -2.87 -1.11
N LEU A 252 11.65 -1.61 -0.67
CA LEU A 252 12.78 -0.70 -0.48
C LEU A 252 13.64 -1.11 0.71
N ARG A 253 14.97 -1.01 0.60
CA ARG A 253 15.91 -1.51 1.62
C ARG A 253 16.83 -0.45 2.23
N SER A 254 16.97 0.72 1.62
CA SER A 254 17.99 1.72 1.96
C SER A 254 17.45 3.15 1.87
N GLY A 255 18.16 4.10 2.47
CA GLY A 255 17.81 5.52 2.49
C GLY A 255 17.00 5.94 3.73
N PHE A 256 16.87 5.05 4.71
CA PHE A 256 16.05 5.22 5.90
C PHE A 256 16.75 4.58 7.09
N ALA A 257 16.73 5.25 8.25
CA ALA A 257 17.33 4.73 9.47
C ALA A 257 16.77 3.35 9.84
N LEU A 258 15.48 3.13 9.57
CA LEU A 258 14.82 1.84 9.72
C LEU A 258 13.76 1.62 8.64
N THR A 259 13.72 0.43 8.06
CA THR A 259 12.64 -0.01 7.17
C THR A 259 11.94 -1.23 7.78
N LEU A 260 10.62 -1.14 7.97
CA LEU A 260 9.74 -2.21 8.43
C LEU A 260 9.05 -2.87 7.23
N PRO A 261 8.85 -4.21 7.24
CA PRO A 261 8.23 -4.90 6.13
C PRO A 261 6.72 -4.62 6.08
N GLY A 262 6.23 -4.18 4.93
CA GLY A 262 4.81 -3.96 4.65
C GLY A 262 4.22 -4.97 3.68
N LEU A 263 2.89 -4.95 3.59
CA LEU A 263 2.11 -5.76 2.66
C LEU A 263 1.62 -4.92 1.48
N THR A 264 1.45 -5.56 0.34
CA THR A 264 0.77 -4.97 -0.83
C THR A 264 -0.75 -5.05 -0.63
N TRP A 265 -1.54 -4.30 -1.41
CA TRP A 265 -3.00 -4.45 -1.39
C TRP A 265 -3.49 -5.87 -1.72
N ALA A 266 -2.69 -6.68 -2.42
CA ALA A 266 -3.02 -8.05 -2.76
C ALA A 266 -2.80 -9.05 -1.61
N GLU A 267 -2.16 -8.63 -0.53
CA GLU A 267 -1.87 -9.41 0.68
C GLU A 267 -2.52 -8.80 1.92
N THR A 268 -3.00 -7.56 1.79
CA THR A 268 -3.64 -6.80 2.85
C THR A 268 -5.13 -7.14 2.92
N GLN A 269 -5.62 -7.31 4.15
CA GLN A 269 -7.03 -7.27 4.45
C GLN A 269 -7.38 -5.93 5.09
N GLY A 270 -8.40 -5.25 4.58
CA GLY A 270 -8.84 -3.98 5.16
C GLY A 270 -9.92 -3.28 4.38
N ARG A 271 -10.22 -2.06 4.79
CA ARG A 271 -11.24 -1.21 4.17
C ARG A 271 -10.63 0.04 3.56
N VAL A 272 -11.20 0.48 2.45
CA VAL A 272 -10.93 1.79 1.84
C VAL A 272 -12.27 2.45 1.51
N LYS A 273 -12.33 3.77 1.40
CA LYS A 273 -13.51 4.53 1.03
C LYS A 273 -13.23 5.26 -0.27
N ASN A 274 -14.00 4.91 -1.31
CA ASN A 274 -13.82 5.48 -2.64
C ASN A 274 -14.27 6.96 -2.68
N LEU A 275 -14.05 7.64 -3.81
CA LEU A 275 -14.40 9.06 -3.98
C LEU A 275 -15.89 9.38 -3.77
N ASP A 276 -16.77 8.39 -3.97
CA ASP A 276 -18.22 8.51 -3.81
C ASP A 276 -18.68 8.21 -2.37
N GLY A 277 -17.73 7.97 -1.46
CA GLY A 277 -18.01 7.65 -0.06
C GLY A 277 -18.45 6.19 0.18
N HIS A 278 -18.29 5.29 -0.80
CA HIS A 278 -18.59 3.87 -0.62
C HIS A 278 -17.41 3.14 0.03
N THR A 279 -17.68 2.45 1.14
CA THR A 279 -16.71 1.53 1.74
C THR A 279 -16.51 0.31 0.85
N ARG A 280 -15.25 0.00 0.58
CA ARG A 280 -14.77 -1.11 -0.24
C ARG A 280 -13.87 -2.00 0.59
N ILE A 281 -13.86 -3.29 0.27
CA ILE A 281 -13.11 -4.30 1.01
C ILE A 281 -11.94 -4.76 0.15
N LEU A 282 -10.74 -4.69 0.72
CA LEU A 282 -9.56 -5.38 0.22
C LEU A 282 -9.53 -6.77 0.84
N ARG A 283 -9.47 -7.79 -0.02
CA ARG A 283 -9.27 -9.18 0.39
C ARG A 283 -7.96 -9.68 -0.21
N PRO A 284 -7.14 -10.39 0.58
CA PRO A 284 -5.86 -10.89 0.12
C PRO A 284 -6.06 -12.01 -0.90
N ALA A 285 -5.41 -11.89 -2.05
CA ALA A 285 -5.33 -12.91 -3.09
C ALA A 285 -4.06 -13.78 -2.96
N LEU A 286 -3.04 -13.27 -2.27
CA LEU A 286 -1.81 -13.98 -1.91
C LEU A 286 -1.58 -13.89 -0.39
N PRO A 287 -0.93 -14.89 0.21
CA PRO A 287 -0.34 -14.71 1.53
C PRO A 287 0.79 -13.67 1.44
N GLY A 288 0.95 -12.86 2.49
CA GLY A 288 2.14 -12.02 2.64
C GLY A 288 3.40 -12.85 2.93
N PRO A 289 4.59 -12.24 2.90
CA PRO A 289 5.81 -12.91 3.32
C PRO A 289 5.71 -13.41 4.77
N ASP A 290 6.30 -14.56 5.07
CA ASP A 290 6.25 -15.17 6.39
C ASP A 290 6.75 -14.21 7.47
N GLY A 291 5.99 -14.10 8.56
CA GLY A 291 6.33 -13.22 9.69
C GLY A 291 6.02 -11.74 9.49
N VAL A 292 5.49 -11.33 8.33
CA VAL A 292 5.07 -9.94 8.08
C VAL A 292 3.60 -9.75 8.48
N PRO A 293 3.30 -8.98 9.54
CA PRO A 293 1.92 -8.75 9.98
C PRO A 293 1.21 -7.73 9.08
N GLN A 294 -0.09 -7.51 9.33
CA GLN A 294 -0.81 -6.44 8.63
C GLN A 294 -0.21 -5.09 9.00
N THR A 295 -0.19 -4.14 8.06
CA THR A 295 0.42 -2.82 8.30
C THR A 295 -0.23 -2.06 9.46
N HIS A 296 -1.53 -2.26 9.71
CA HIS A 296 -2.19 -1.64 10.87
C HIS A 296 -1.71 -2.24 12.20
N ASP A 297 -1.43 -3.54 12.26
CA ASP A 297 -0.86 -4.19 13.45
C ASP A 297 0.54 -3.65 13.77
N LEU A 298 1.36 -3.35 12.74
CA LEU A 298 2.66 -2.70 12.91
C LEU A 298 2.51 -1.33 13.58
N VAL A 299 1.62 -0.49 13.03
CA VAL A 299 1.40 0.87 13.55
C VAL A 299 0.79 0.84 14.95
N GLN A 300 -0.13 -0.10 15.23
CA GLN A 300 -0.67 -0.31 16.57
C GLN A 300 0.40 -0.78 17.56
N SER A 301 1.29 -1.67 17.12
CA SER A 301 2.42 -2.14 17.93
C SER A 301 3.41 -1.03 18.26
N LEU A 302 3.65 -0.11 17.32
CA LEU A 302 4.41 1.13 17.57
C LEU A 302 3.69 2.03 18.58
N CYS A 303 2.38 2.26 18.38
CA CYS A 303 1.56 3.07 19.28
C CYS A 303 1.59 2.53 20.72
N ALA A 304 1.43 1.22 20.89
CA ALA A 304 1.51 0.56 22.19
C ALA A 304 2.87 0.76 22.86
N ARG A 305 3.97 0.68 22.11
CA ARG A 305 5.33 0.91 22.62
C ARG A 305 5.58 2.35 22.99
N VAL A 306 5.21 3.30 22.12
CA VAL A 306 5.34 4.74 22.39
C VAL A 306 4.67 5.11 23.72
N ARG A 307 3.50 4.52 24.01
CA ARG A 307 2.75 4.73 25.26
C ARG A 307 3.34 4.05 26.51
N ARG A 308 4.26 3.09 26.36
CA ARG A 308 4.89 2.45 27.54
C ARG A 308 5.73 3.48 28.27
N ASP A 309 5.55 3.54 29.57
CA ASP A 309 6.43 4.27 30.46
C ASP A 309 7.82 3.60 30.43
N PRO A 310 8.89 4.29 30.00
CA PRO A 310 10.23 3.73 30.00
C PRO A 310 10.70 3.28 31.39
N ASP A 311 10.12 3.82 32.48
CA ASP A 311 10.53 3.52 33.86
C ASP A 311 9.87 2.25 34.45
N ALA A 312 8.85 1.70 33.79
CA ALA A 312 8.09 0.55 34.29
C ALA A 312 8.85 -0.80 34.25
N HIS A 313 10.04 -0.85 33.65
CA HIS A 313 10.92 -2.04 33.66
C HIS A 313 11.94 -2.06 34.81
N SER A 314 11.88 -1.10 35.73
CA SER A 314 12.61 -1.20 37.01
C SER A 314 11.89 -2.17 37.96
N THR A 315 12.09 -3.49 37.77
CA THR A 315 11.66 -4.48 38.78
C THR A 315 12.25 -4.12 40.15
N PRO A 316 11.46 -4.12 41.23
CA PRO A 316 11.99 -3.87 42.57
C PRO A 316 12.99 -4.98 42.91
N ASN A 317 14.21 -4.57 43.23
CA ASN A 317 15.24 -5.42 43.82
C ASN A 317 14.63 -6.13 45.04
N LEU A 318 14.26 -7.40 44.91
CA LEU A 318 13.97 -8.27 46.03
C LEU A 318 15.29 -8.50 46.77
N GLN A 319 15.60 -7.63 47.72
CA GLN A 319 16.61 -7.90 48.72
C GLN A 319 16.17 -9.16 49.49
N PRO A 320 17.02 -10.20 49.60
CA PRO A 320 16.72 -11.33 50.46
C PRO A 320 16.73 -10.84 51.91
N SER A 321 15.54 -10.77 52.51
CA SER A 321 15.37 -10.54 53.94
C SER A 321 16.10 -11.65 54.70
N GLY A 322 17.20 -11.29 55.35
CA GLY A 322 17.90 -12.15 56.28
C GLY A 322 16.97 -12.55 57.42
N MET A 323 16.93 -13.86 57.73
CA MET A 323 16.34 -14.36 58.96
C MET A 323 17.28 -14.06 60.13
N PRO A 324 16.78 -13.53 61.27
CA PRO A 324 17.54 -13.52 62.50
C PRO A 324 17.32 -14.83 63.28
N VAL A 325 18.45 -15.42 63.69
CA VAL A 325 18.72 -16.39 64.78
C VAL A 325 17.78 -17.59 64.94
#